data_AF-A0A2E4QQC1-F1
#
_entry.id   AF-A0A2E4QQC1-F1
#
_cell.length_a   1.000
_cell.length_b   1.000
_cell.length_c   1.000
_cell.angle_alpha   90.00
_cell.angle_beta   90.00
_cell.angle_gamma   90.00
#
_symmetry.space_group_name_H-M   'P 1'
#
loop_
_entity.id
_entity.type
_entity.pdbx_description
1 polymer ?
#
loop_
_entity_poly.entity_id
_entity_poly.type
_entity_poly.pdbx_seq_one_letter_code
_entity_poly.pdbx_strand_id
1 'polypeptide(L)'
;MLQKETVEEINGLIVKILERDVGKLLHNSSKWGEVNFEEIRDDVVDIQSIVRPIANLPIRFIPQGDGSAIRARLNSVEGYFTDIEEYRTNIDGHVTERESIINNVRSIVEQLYATVSPHAAYLALQSGDLSKVTADLATQSNQLNELITNTKLLADDSKAEVEKIIETARKVAGEAGVGQFSTDFINDAETLEKAANRWLFAAGAAAAVSALISIGSYFFPIPEDMETAEIVQLAISKVILLGTFVSAAIWCGKQYRSTKHLAAVNKHRANALKTFQAFVAAAVDDQAKDAVLMETTRSIFALAPSGFLSGNEIQGGNDGLKIVEMVRGTQHFANDT
;
A
#
# COMPACT_ATOMS: atom_id res chain seq x y z
N MET A 1 50.50 19.71 17.22
CA MET A 1 51.19 19.62 15.91
C MET A 1 52.14 18.46 15.95
N LEU A 2 52.30 17.76 14.83
CA LEU A 2 53.15 16.57 14.68
C LEU A 2 54.63 16.86 14.93
N GLN A 3 55.36 15.86 15.44
CA GLN A 3 56.79 15.94 15.67
C GLN A 3 57.48 15.80 14.31
N LYS A 4 58.59 16.52 14.11
CA LYS A 4 59.30 16.54 12.83
C LYS A 4 59.69 15.13 12.36
N GLU A 5 60.13 14.29 13.29
CA GLU A 5 60.47 12.88 13.06
C GLU A 5 59.28 12.08 12.50
N THR A 6 58.09 12.20 13.11
CA THR A 6 56.88 11.52 12.64
C THR A 6 56.43 11.99 11.26
N VAL A 7 56.62 13.28 10.93
CA VAL A 7 56.31 13.81 9.59
C VAL A 7 57.25 13.22 8.55
N GLU A 8 58.54 13.12 8.84
CA GLU A 8 59.53 12.52 7.94
C GLU A 8 59.25 11.03 7.71
N GLU A 9 58.89 10.29 8.75
CA GLU A 9 58.50 8.88 8.66
C GLU A 9 57.24 8.67 7.79
N ILE A 10 56.20 9.47 8.02
CA ILE A 10 54.97 9.41 7.22
C ILE A 10 55.28 9.69 5.75
N ASN A 11 56.01 10.77 5.45
CA ASN A 11 56.39 11.10 4.08
C ASN A 11 57.22 9.99 3.43
N GLY A 12 58.14 9.37 4.18
CA GLY A 12 58.93 8.23 3.70
C GLY A 12 58.06 7.02 3.35
N LEU A 13 57.07 6.68 4.18
CA LEU A 13 56.12 5.59 3.91
C LEU A 13 55.24 5.89 2.70
N ILE A 14 54.76 7.14 2.58
CA ILE A 14 53.96 7.60 1.44
C ILE A 14 54.72 7.40 0.13
N VAL A 15 55.98 7.85 0.08
CA VAL A 15 56.84 7.69 -1.11
C VAL A 15 57.00 6.21 -1.46
N LYS A 16 57.34 5.36 -0.49
CA LYS A 16 57.48 3.91 -0.71
C LYS A 16 56.21 3.26 -1.26
N ILE A 17 55.04 3.67 -0.77
CA ILE A 17 53.75 3.11 -1.20
C ILE A 17 53.40 3.58 -2.63
N LEU A 18 53.68 4.84 -2.95
CA LEU A 18 53.36 5.43 -4.26
C LEU A 18 54.35 5.03 -5.37
N GLU A 19 55.61 4.75 -5.03
CA GLU A 19 56.64 4.32 -6.00
C GLU A 19 56.52 2.84 -6.39
N ARG A 20 55.77 2.02 -5.64
CA ARG A 20 55.53 0.61 -5.99
C ARG A 20 54.63 0.52 -7.23
N ASP A 21 55.15 -0.15 -8.25
CA ASP A 21 54.40 -0.45 -9.47
C ASP A 21 53.36 -1.53 -9.21
N VAL A 22 52.07 -1.18 -9.35
CA VAL A 22 50.93 -2.07 -9.08
C VAL A 22 51.01 -3.36 -9.90
N GLY A 23 51.48 -3.28 -11.16
CA GLY A 23 51.62 -4.44 -12.03
C GLY A 23 52.68 -5.41 -11.53
N LYS A 24 53.86 -4.91 -11.16
CA LYS A 24 54.97 -5.72 -10.62
C LYS A 24 54.68 -6.25 -9.22
N LEU A 25 53.90 -5.52 -8.43
CA LEU A 25 53.49 -5.94 -7.09
C LEU A 25 52.52 -7.12 -7.15
N LEU A 26 51.63 -7.19 -8.14
CA LEU A 26 50.56 -8.20 -8.20
C LEU A 26 50.88 -9.38 -9.12
N HIS A 27 51.88 -9.23 -10.00
CA HIS A 27 52.36 -10.27 -10.87
C HIS A 27 53.88 -10.45 -10.78
N ASN A 28 54.30 -11.54 -10.12
CA ASN A 28 55.69 -11.97 -10.11
C ASN A 28 55.83 -13.44 -10.55
N SER A 29 55.80 -13.64 -11.88
CA SER A 29 55.88 -14.98 -12.49
C SER A 29 57.17 -15.74 -12.14
N SER A 30 58.22 -15.05 -11.70
CA SER A 30 59.49 -15.67 -11.30
C SER A 30 59.47 -16.32 -9.91
N LYS A 31 58.56 -15.89 -9.02
CA LYS A 31 58.46 -16.37 -7.64
C LYS A 31 57.19 -17.20 -7.35
N TRP A 32 56.10 -16.94 -8.07
CA TRP A 32 54.76 -17.45 -7.70
C TRP A 32 54.16 -18.46 -8.71
N GLY A 33 54.85 -18.74 -9.82
CA GLY A 33 54.33 -19.62 -10.86
C GLY A 33 53.05 -19.06 -11.49
N GLU A 34 51.96 -19.84 -11.46
CA GLU A 34 50.65 -19.45 -11.99
C GLU A 34 49.82 -18.59 -11.00
N VAL A 35 50.24 -18.50 -9.74
CA VAL A 35 49.52 -17.76 -8.69
C VAL A 35 49.85 -16.27 -8.76
N ASN A 36 48.83 -15.42 -8.62
CA ASN A 36 48.97 -13.96 -8.59
C ASN A 36 48.00 -13.32 -7.58
N PHE A 37 48.14 -12.02 -7.36
CA PHE A 37 47.29 -11.22 -6.48
C PHE A 37 46.38 -10.26 -7.26
N GLU A 38 46.03 -10.61 -8.51
CA GLU A 38 45.31 -9.71 -9.41
C GLU A 38 43.92 -9.29 -8.88
N GLU A 39 43.33 -10.13 -8.03
CA GLU A 39 42.04 -9.90 -7.38
C GLU A 39 41.99 -8.69 -6.44
N ILE A 40 43.15 -8.17 -6.02
CA ILE A 40 43.27 -6.97 -5.16
C ILE A 40 43.85 -5.78 -5.92
N ARG A 41 43.85 -5.81 -7.26
CA ARG A 41 44.35 -4.70 -8.08
C ARG A 41 43.68 -3.37 -7.73
N ASP A 42 42.36 -3.37 -7.68
CA ASP A 42 41.59 -2.16 -7.40
C ASP A 42 41.88 -1.67 -5.97
N ASP A 43 41.98 -2.58 -5.00
CA ASP A 43 42.33 -2.27 -3.60
C ASP A 43 43.70 -1.56 -3.49
N VAL A 44 44.72 -2.03 -4.23
CA VAL A 44 46.05 -1.41 -4.25
C VAL A 44 46.02 -0.02 -4.91
N VAL A 45 45.25 0.14 -5.99
CA VAL A 45 45.05 1.43 -6.66
C VAL A 45 44.33 2.42 -5.73
N ASP A 46 43.35 1.94 -4.98
CA ASP A 46 42.61 2.74 -4.00
C ASP A 46 43.52 3.18 -2.85
N ILE A 47 44.36 2.29 -2.31
CA ILE A 47 45.38 2.64 -1.31
C ILE A 47 46.28 3.77 -1.83
N GLN A 48 46.83 3.65 -3.05
CA GLN A 48 47.67 4.69 -3.62
C GLN A 48 46.91 6.00 -3.85
N SER A 49 45.64 5.92 -4.23
CA SER A 49 44.78 7.07 -4.49
C SER A 49 44.38 7.81 -3.19
N ILE A 50 44.18 7.09 -2.08
CA ILE A 50 43.89 7.66 -0.75
C ILE A 50 45.11 8.39 -0.19
N VAL A 51 46.31 7.84 -0.42
CA VAL A 51 47.54 8.37 0.16
C VAL A 51 48.11 9.55 -0.64
N ARG A 52 47.90 9.57 -1.95
CA ARG A 52 48.42 10.60 -2.87
C ARG A 52 48.04 12.05 -2.50
N PRO A 53 46.80 12.37 -2.09
CA PRO A 53 46.44 13.71 -1.63
C PRO A 53 47.28 14.18 -0.44
N ILE A 54 47.59 13.28 0.51
CA ILE A 54 48.33 13.62 1.72
C ILE A 54 49.80 13.95 1.40
N ALA A 55 50.37 13.32 0.37
CA ALA A 55 51.76 13.54 -0.06
C ALA A 55 52.08 15.01 -0.36
N ASN A 56 51.07 15.76 -0.84
CA ASN A 56 51.20 17.14 -1.28
C ASN A 56 50.72 18.15 -0.23
N LEU A 57 50.32 17.68 0.96
CA LEU A 57 49.68 18.51 1.98
C LEU A 57 50.59 18.70 3.20
N PRO A 58 50.43 19.80 3.97
CA PRO A 58 51.28 20.10 5.11
C PRO A 58 50.91 19.26 6.35
N ILE A 59 51.26 17.97 6.33
CA ILE A 59 50.94 16.95 7.37
C ILE A 59 51.33 17.40 8.78
N ARG A 60 52.32 18.28 8.94
CA ARG A 60 52.76 18.85 10.23
C ARG A 60 51.63 19.41 11.11
N PHE A 61 50.53 19.81 10.49
CA PHE A 61 49.41 20.42 11.19
C PHE A 61 48.39 19.43 11.77
N ILE A 62 48.49 18.14 11.46
CA ILE A 62 47.64 17.12 12.08
C ILE A 62 47.97 16.99 13.58
N PRO A 63 46.98 16.75 14.46
CA PRO A 63 47.22 16.38 15.85
C PRO A 63 48.12 15.15 15.99
N GLN A 64 48.89 15.07 17.08
CA GLN A 64 49.86 13.99 17.30
C GLN A 64 49.22 12.60 17.35
N GLY A 65 48.05 12.47 17.98
CA GLY A 65 47.32 11.21 18.06
C GLY A 65 46.93 10.70 16.67
N ASP A 66 46.31 11.55 15.86
CA ASP A 66 45.85 11.22 14.52
C ASP A 66 47.03 10.96 13.57
N GLY A 67 48.09 11.76 13.66
CA GLY A 67 49.32 11.54 12.90
C GLY A 67 49.98 10.20 13.24
N SER A 68 49.97 9.80 14.52
CA SER A 68 50.46 8.48 14.94
C SER A 68 49.60 7.35 14.39
N ALA A 69 48.27 7.54 14.32
CA ALA A 69 47.34 6.58 13.74
C ALA A 69 47.54 6.43 12.22
N ILE A 70 47.72 7.55 11.50
CA ILE A 70 48.05 7.54 10.06
C ILE A 70 49.35 6.79 9.83
N ARG A 71 50.41 7.11 10.60
CA ARG A 71 51.68 6.40 10.51
C ARG A 71 51.51 4.89 10.73
N ALA A 72 50.77 4.48 11.76
CA ALA A 72 50.51 3.07 12.05
C ALA A 72 49.82 2.36 10.87
N ARG A 73 48.82 3.00 10.25
CA ARG A 73 48.11 2.46 9.09
C ARG A 73 49.01 2.32 7.87
N LEU A 74 49.84 3.34 7.59
CA LEU A 74 50.80 3.31 6.48
C LEU A 74 51.86 2.22 6.69
N ASN A 75 52.31 1.99 7.93
CA ASN A 75 53.19 0.86 8.25
C ASN A 75 52.51 -0.49 8.00
N SER A 76 51.23 -0.65 8.33
CA SER A 76 50.49 -1.88 8.01
C SER A 76 50.38 -2.10 6.51
N VAL A 77 50.09 -1.05 5.73
CA VAL A 77 50.08 -1.12 4.25
C VAL A 77 51.44 -1.55 3.72
N GLU A 78 52.52 -0.94 4.20
CA GLU A 78 53.88 -1.27 3.79
C GLU A 78 54.22 -2.73 4.12
N GLY A 79 53.85 -3.21 5.31
CA GLY A 79 54.01 -4.60 5.72
C GLY A 79 53.27 -5.55 4.78
N TYR A 80 52.00 -5.29 4.47
CA TYR A 80 51.24 -6.14 3.55
C TYR A 80 51.79 -6.14 2.12
N PHE A 81 52.31 -5.02 1.63
CA PHE A 81 52.97 -4.98 0.32
C PHE A 81 54.28 -5.77 0.32
N THR A 82 55.03 -5.72 1.41
CA THR A 82 56.23 -6.54 1.60
C THR A 82 55.87 -8.03 1.69
N ASP A 83 54.80 -8.40 2.41
CA ASP A 83 54.30 -9.78 2.48
C ASP A 83 53.94 -10.32 1.09
N ILE A 84 53.32 -9.49 0.24
CA ILE A 84 53.05 -9.85 -1.16
C ILE A 84 54.37 -10.11 -1.89
N GLU A 85 55.35 -9.20 -1.83
CA GLU A 85 56.63 -9.33 -2.55
C GLU A 85 57.49 -10.51 -2.11
N GLU A 86 57.38 -10.87 -0.83
CA GLU A 86 58.12 -11.97 -0.20
C GLU A 86 57.39 -13.31 -0.26
N TYR A 87 56.13 -13.34 -0.71
CA TYR A 87 55.33 -14.56 -0.84
C TYR A 87 56.08 -15.65 -1.66
N ARG A 88 56.03 -16.90 -1.17
CA ARG A 88 56.72 -18.07 -1.77
C ARG A 88 55.82 -19.29 -1.79
N THR A 89 55.78 -19.98 -2.93
CA THR A 89 54.99 -21.20 -3.13
C THR A 89 55.76 -22.46 -2.68
N ASN A 90 55.71 -22.83 -1.40
CA ASN A 90 56.36 -24.03 -0.83
C ASN A 90 55.37 -25.09 -0.28
N ILE A 91 54.78 -25.91 -1.16
CA ILE A 91 54.03 -27.18 -0.97
C ILE A 91 52.93 -27.32 0.13
N ASP A 92 52.97 -26.71 1.32
CA ASP A 92 51.91 -26.80 2.33
C ASP A 92 51.42 -25.41 2.80
N GLY A 93 50.10 -25.15 2.76
CA GLY A 93 49.44 -23.97 3.37
C GLY A 93 49.19 -22.73 2.47
N HIS A 94 49.61 -22.75 1.20
CA HIS A 94 49.68 -21.58 0.30
C HIS A 94 48.38 -20.82 0.06
N VAL A 95 47.27 -21.55 -0.08
CA VAL A 95 45.97 -20.93 -0.37
C VAL A 95 45.51 -20.12 0.84
N THR A 96 45.63 -20.67 2.05
CA THR A 96 45.21 -19.99 3.28
C THR A 96 46.04 -18.75 3.57
N GLU A 97 47.34 -18.79 3.32
CA GLU A 97 48.24 -17.64 3.50
C GLU A 97 47.95 -16.54 2.48
N ARG A 98 47.77 -16.89 1.19
CA ARG A 98 47.38 -15.94 0.14
C ARG A 98 46.04 -15.26 0.46
N GLU A 99 45.03 -16.03 0.83
CA GLU A 99 43.71 -15.48 1.18
C GLU A 99 43.78 -14.56 2.40
N SER A 100 44.64 -14.87 3.37
CA SER A 100 44.88 -14.00 4.52
C SER A 100 45.45 -12.64 4.08
N ILE A 101 46.47 -12.63 3.23
CA ILE A 101 47.09 -11.41 2.69
C ILE A 101 46.05 -10.59 1.91
N ILE A 102 45.26 -11.22 1.05
CA ILE A 102 44.18 -10.57 0.28
C ILE A 102 43.18 -9.88 1.20
N ASN A 103 42.70 -10.58 2.22
CA ASN A 103 41.71 -10.04 3.15
C ASN A 103 42.29 -8.90 4.01
N ASN A 104 43.58 -8.97 4.37
CA ASN A 104 44.27 -7.91 5.08
C ASN A 104 44.41 -6.64 4.22
N VAL A 105 44.72 -6.78 2.93
CA VAL A 105 44.78 -5.64 2.00
C VAL A 105 43.39 -5.01 1.83
N ARG A 106 42.33 -5.80 1.65
CA ARG A 106 40.96 -5.28 1.58
C ARG A 106 40.56 -4.51 2.84
N SER A 107 40.84 -5.08 4.01
CA SER A 107 40.50 -4.45 5.28
C SER A 107 41.30 -3.16 5.53
N ILE A 108 42.57 -3.09 5.11
CA ILE A 108 43.37 -1.89 5.33
C ILE A 108 42.91 -0.72 4.45
N VAL A 109 42.30 -0.95 3.28
CA VAL A 109 41.72 0.10 2.42
C VAL A 109 40.69 0.92 3.21
N GLU A 110 39.70 0.24 3.82
CA GLU A 110 38.64 0.89 4.60
C GLU A 110 39.21 1.62 5.82
N GLN A 111 40.13 0.97 6.52
CA GLN A 111 40.78 1.52 7.71
C GLN A 111 41.62 2.76 7.39
N LEU A 112 42.34 2.74 6.27
CA LEU A 112 43.14 3.85 5.78
C LEU A 112 42.25 5.02 5.37
N TYR A 113 41.20 4.75 4.60
CA TYR A 113 40.21 5.77 4.21
C TYR A 113 39.60 6.47 5.43
N ALA A 114 39.11 5.70 6.41
CA ALA A 114 38.49 6.25 7.62
C ALA A 114 39.45 7.13 8.44
N THR A 115 40.75 6.83 8.40
CA THR A 115 41.78 7.55 9.16
C THR A 115 42.29 8.78 8.40
N VAL A 116 42.41 8.70 7.08
CA VAL A 116 43.00 9.75 6.24
C VAL A 116 41.98 10.82 5.85
N SER A 117 40.79 10.41 5.43
CA SER A 117 39.77 11.28 4.82
C SER A 117 39.36 12.48 5.70
N PRO A 118 39.20 12.35 7.03
CA PRO A 118 38.86 13.50 7.89
C PRO A 118 39.90 14.63 7.87
N HIS A 119 41.16 14.31 7.56
CA HIS A 119 42.25 15.27 7.58
C HIS A 119 42.55 15.87 6.20
N ALA A 120 42.09 15.25 5.11
CA ALA A 120 42.33 15.75 3.75
C ALA A 120 41.72 17.16 3.56
N ALA A 121 40.48 17.37 4.00
CA ALA A 121 39.81 18.66 3.93
C ALA A 121 40.47 19.71 4.85
N TYR A 122 40.85 19.31 6.06
CA TYR A 122 41.52 20.18 7.03
C TYR A 122 42.90 20.65 6.54
N LEU A 123 43.68 19.75 5.95
CA LEU A 123 44.99 20.06 5.43
C LEU A 123 44.95 20.87 4.13
N ALA A 124 43.94 20.63 3.28
CA ALA A 124 43.68 21.45 2.10
C ALA A 124 43.30 22.89 2.47
N LEU A 125 42.59 23.09 3.58
CA LEU A 125 42.27 24.41 4.13
C LEU A 125 43.53 25.14 4.61
N GLN A 126 44.51 24.41 5.15
CA GLN A 126 45.71 24.98 5.77
C GLN A 126 46.91 25.15 4.81
N SER A 127 46.84 24.57 3.60
CA SER A 127 47.90 24.64 2.58
C SER A 127 47.95 25.95 1.77
N GLY A 128 47.02 26.88 1.98
CA GLY A 128 47.24 28.29 1.63
C GLY A 128 46.52 28.85 0.39
N ASP A 129 45.48 28.21 -0.13
CA ASP A 129 44.59 28.85 -1.13
C ASP A 129 43.27 29.35 -0.50
N LEU A 130 43.37 29.89 0.72
CA LEU A 130 42.23 30.32 1.54
C LEU A 130 41.30 31.32 0.85
N SER A 131 41.75 32.10 -0.15
CA SER A 131 40.91 33.07 -0.85
C SER A 131 40.11 32.46 -2.02
N LYS A 132 40.71 31.56 -2.81
CA LYS A 132 39.96 30.81 -3.83
C LYS A 132 39.13 29.70 -3.22
N VAL A 133 39.65 28.99 -2.21
CA VAL A 133 38.90 27.97 -1.49
C VAL A 133 37.77 28.62 -0.69
N THR A 134 37.90 29.77 -0.02
CA THR A 134 36.71 30.37 0.62
C THR A 134 35.69 30.88 -0.39
N ALA A 135 36.12 31.39 -1.55
CA ALA A 135 35.21 31.75 -2.63
C ALA A 135 34.52 30.51 -3.23
N ASP A 136 35.29 29.46 -3.55
CA ASP A 136 34.81 28.19 -4.12
C ASP A 136 33.96 27.41 -3.11
N LEU A 137 34.32 27.41 -1.82
CA LEU A 137 33.57 26.79 -0.72
C LEU A 137 32.34 27.62 -0.38
N ALA A 138 32.35 28.95 -0.55
CA ALA A 138 31.15 29.77 -0.45
C ALA A 138 30.23 29.53 -1.65
N THR A 139 30.74 29.42 -2.88
CA THR A 139 29.92 29.05 -4.04
C THR A 139 29.44 27.61 -3.97
N GLN A 140 30.26 26.67 -3.53
CA GLN A 140 29.87 25.27 -3.33
C GLN A 140 28.93 25.13 -2.14
N SER A 141 29.10 25.88 -1.04
CA SER A 141 28.14 25.91 0.07
C SER A 141 26.82 26.53 -0.36
N ASN A 142 26.84 27.58 -1.19
CA ASN A 142 25.63 28.15 -1.77
C ASN A 142 24.95 27.17 -2.75
N GLN A 143 25.71 26.53 -3.64
CA GLN A 143 25.21 25.49 -4.55
C GLN A 143 24.73 24.26 -3.80
N LEU A 144 25.39 23.86 -2.71
CA LEU A 144 24.98 22.75 -1.86
C LEU A 144 23.74 23.10 -1.05
N ASN A 145 23.64 24.33 -0.53
CA ASN A 145 22.44 24.82 0.12
C ASN A 145 21.28 24.93 -0.87
N GLU A 146 21.53 25.39 -2.10
CA GLU A 146 20.56 25.43 -3.18
C GLU A 146 20.14 24.02 -3.62
N LEU A 147 21.09 23.08 -3.73
CA LEU A 147 20.81 21.67 -4.06
C LEU A 147 20.06 20.97 -2.92
N ILE A 148 20.41 21.23 -1.65
CA ILE A 148 19.68 20.73 -0.48
C ILE A 148 18.29 21.35 -0.42
N THR A 149 18.13 22.63 -0.76
CA THR A 149 16.83 23.32 -0.77
C THR A 149 15.98 22.79 -1.91
N ASN A 150 16.51 22.65 -3.12
CA ASN A 150 15.83 22.08 -4.27
C ASN A 150 15.52 20.60 -4.05
N THR A 151 16.41 19.83 -3.42
CA THR A 151 16.16 18.41 -3.07
C THR A 151 15.09 18.29 -1.98
N LYS A 152 15.07 19.19 -0.99
CA LYS A 152 13.99 19.25 0.00
C LYS A 152 12.66 19.65 -0.63
N LEU A 153 12.65 20.66 -1.50
CA LEU A 153 11.47 21.06 -2.26
C LEU A 153 10.96 19.93 -3.15
N LEU A 154 11.84 19.22 -3.86
CA LEU A 154 11.48 18.05 -4.66
C LEU A 154 10.99 16.89 -3.78
N ALA A 155 11.57 16.68 -2.61
CA ALA A 155 11.13 15.67 -1.66
C ALA A 155 9.77 16.02 -1.03
N ASP A 156 9.53 17.29 -0.71
CA ASP A 156 8.25 17.79 -0.20
C ASP A 156 7.17 17.75 -1.29
N ASP A 157 7.49 18.15 -2.53
CA ASP A 157 6.60 18.03 -3.69
C ASP A 157 6.27 16.57 -4.01
N SER A 158 7.28 15.69 -4.00
CA SER A 158 7.07 14.24 -4.20
C SER A 158 6.23 13.62 -3.09
N LYS A 159 6.42 14.04 -1.84
CA LYS A 159 5.58 13.61 -0.71
C LYS A 159 4.14 14.08 -0.90
N ALA A 160 3.93 15.34 -1.28
CA ALA A 160 2.61 15.89 -1.55
C ALA A 160 1.93 15.18 -2.74
N GLU A 161 2.67 14.83 -3.79
CA GLU A 161 2.16 14.10 -4.95
C GLU A 161 1.79 12.65 -4.58
N VAL A 162 2.60 11.96 -3.79
CA VAL A 162 2.30 10.61 -3.27
C VAL A 162 1.08 10.62 -2.36
N GLU A 163 0.96 11.60 -1.45
CA GLU A 163 -0.21 11.77 -0.60
C GLU A 163 -1.49 11.98 -1.45
N LYS A 164 -1.41 12.84 -2.47
CA LYS A 164 -2.50 13.08 -3.41
C LYS A 164 -2.87 11.85 -4.25
N ILE A 165 -1.89 11.05 -4.66
CA ILE A 165 -2.12 9.79 -5.39
C ILE A 165 -2.80 8.77 -4.47
N ILE A 166 -2.36 8.63 -3.22
CA ILE A 166 -2.99 7.73 -2.23
C ILE A 166 -4.43 8.17 -1.94
N GLU A 167 -4.66 9.48 -1.77
CA GLU A 167 -6.00 10.05 -1.58
C GLU A 167 -6.90 9.77 -2.80
N THR A 168 -6.39 10.05 -4.01
CA THR A 168 -7.12 9.80 -5.25
C THR A 168 -7.41 8.31 -5.45
N ALA A 169 -6.45 7.43 -5.17
CA ALA A 169 -6.63 5.98 -5.26
C ALA A 169 -7.69 5.47 -4.27
N ARG A 170 -7.68 5.95 -3.02
CA ARG A 170 -8.72 5.64 -2.01
C ARG A 170 -10.09 6.16 -2.44
N LYS A 171 -10.14 7.38 -2.97
CA LYS A 171 -11.37 7.99 -3.50
C LYS A 171 -11.92 7.20 -4.67
N VAL A 172 -11.10 6.86 -5.67
CA VAL A 172 -11.49 6.06 -6.83
C VAL A 172 -11.92 4.65 -6.42
N ALA A 173 -11.24 4.01 -5.45
CA ALA A 173 -11.65 2.71 -4.94
C ALA A 173 -13.00 2.76 -4.21
N GLY A 174 -13.23 3.80 -3.40
CA GLY A 174 -14.51 4.05 -2.75
C GLY A 174 -15.64 4.36 -3.74
N GLU A 175 -15.38 5.24 -4.70
CA GLU A 175 -16.31 5.64 -5.77
C GLU A 175 -16.66 4.46 -6.70
N ALA A 176 -15.67 3.63 -7.06
CA ALA A 176 -15.89 2.43 -7.87
C ALA A 176 -16.74 1.39 -7.13
N GLY A 177 -16.48 1.17 -5.83
CA GLY A 177 -17.28 0.26 -5.00
C GLY A 177 -18.73 0.73 -4.84
N VAL A 178 -18.92 2.00 -4.48
CA VAL A 178 -20.25 2.61 -4.31
C VAL A 178 -21.03 2.63 -5.63
N GLY A 179 -20.36 2.96 -6.74
CA GLY A 179 -20.95 2.93 -8.08
C GLY A 179 -21.40 1.53 -8.51
N GLN A 180 -20.59 0.51 -8.23
CA GLN A 180 -20.93 -0.89 -8.52
C GLN A 180 -22.15 -1.35 -7.70
N PHE A 181 -22.15 -1.18 -6.39
CA PHE A 181 -23.29 -1.57 -5.54
C PHE A 181 -24.57 -0.81 -5.89
N SER A 182 -24.47 0.48 -6.23
CA SER A 182 -25.64 1.25 -6.68
C SER A 182 -26.21 0.68 -7.97
N THR A 183 -25.35 0.26 -8.90
CA THR A 183 -25.75 -0.37 -10.16
C THR A 183 -26.40 -1.73 -9.92
N ASP A 184 -25.83 -2.55 -9.04
CA ASP A 184 -26.38 -3.86 -8.69
C ASP A 184 -27.78 -3.72 -8.05
N PHE A 185 -27.95 -2.79 -7.10
CA PHE A 185 -29.26 -2.53 -6.51
C PHE A 185 -30.30 -2.00 -7.52
N ILE A 186 -29.88 -1.24 -8.53
CA ILE A 186 -30.79 -0.80 -9.62
C ILE A 186 -31.20 -2.00 -10.47
N ASN A 187 -30.26 -2.83 -10.87
CA ASN A 187 -30.54 -4.04 -11.65
C ASN A 187 -31.49 -4.98 -10.89
N ASP A 188 -31.25 -5.19 -9.60
CA ASP A 188 -32.14 -5.96 -8.72
C ASP A 188 -33.53 -5.31 -8.60
N ALA A 189 -33.60 -3.99 -8.45
CA ALA A 189 -34.87 -3.28 -8.43
C ALA A 189 -35.66 -3.48 -9.75
N GLU A 190 -35.01 -3.38 -10.90
CA GLU A 190 -35.65 -3.58 -12.21
C GLU A 190 -36.15 -5.01 -12.43
N THR A 191 -35.38 -6.02 -12.00
CA THR A 191 -35.81 -7.43 -12.10
C THR A 191 -37.03 -7.68 -11.21
N LEU A 192 -37.03 -7.11 -10.01
CA LEU A 192 -38.18 -7.18 -9.09
C LEU A 192 -39.39 -6.42 -9.62
N GLU A 193 -39.21 -5.27 -10.28
CA GLU A 193 -40.32 -4.57 -10.94
C GLU A 193 -40.94 -5.38 -12.08
N LYS A 194 -40.11 -6.05 -12.90
CA LYS A 194 -40.59 -6.97 -13.93
C LYS A 194 -41.35 -8.14 -13.32
N ALA A 195 -40.84 -8.72 -12.22
CA ALA A 195 -41.52 -9.78 -11.49
C ALA A 195 -42.86 -9.30 -10.92
N ALA A 196 -42.90 -8.10 -10.32
CA ALA A 196 -44.13 -7.50 -9.82
C ALA A 196 -45.18 -7.34 -10.93
N ASN A 197 -44.79 -6.81 -12.10
CA ASN A 197 -45.71 -6.66 -13.22
C ASN A 197 -46.28 -8.01 -13.70
N ARG A 198 -45.48 -9.08 -13.66
CA ARG A 198 -45.97 -10.45 -13.95
C ARG A 198 -47.00 -10.90 -12.91
N TRP A 199 -46.77 -10.64 -11.63
CA TRP A 199 -47.74 -10.94 -10.57
C TRP A 199 -49.02 -10.12 -10.68
N LEU A 200 -48.92 -8.86 -11.11
CA LEU A 200 -50.09 -8.01 -11.38
C LEU A 200 -50.93 -8.57 -12.52
N PHE A 201 -50.28 -8.97 -13.63
CA PHE A 201 -50.95 -9.61 -14.74
C PHE A 201 -51.60 -10.94 -14.33
N ALA A 202 -50.90 -11.77 -13.55
CA ALA A 202 -51.43 -13.02 -13.02
C ALA A 202 -52.64 -12.80 -12.09
N ALA A 203 -52.60 -11.78 -11.23
CA ALA A 203 -53.72 -11.40 -10.37
C ALA A 203 -54.93 -10.94 -11.21
N GLY A 204 -54.69 -10.11 -12.24
CA GLY A 204 -55.72 -9.65 -13.17
C GLY A 204 -56.34 -10.80 -13.95
N ALA A 205 -55.53 -11.75 -14.43
CA ALA A 205 -56.01 -12.94 -15.13
C ALA A 205 -56.85 -13.83 -14.22
N ALA A 206 -56.40 -14.08 -12.98
CA ALA A 206 -57.17 -14.85 -11.99
C ALA A 206 -58.51 -14.19 -11.65
N ALA A 207 -58.54 -12.87 -11.52
CA ALA A 207 -59.77 -12.09 -11.30
C ALA A 207 -60.69 -12.09 -12.53
N ALA A 208 -60.14 -12.04 -13.75
CA ALA A 208 -60.93 -12.14 -14.97
C ALA A 208 -61.56 -13.53 -15.10
N VAL A 209 -60.81 -14.59 -14.80
CA VAL A 209 -61.31 -15.97 -14.81
C VAL A 209 -62.42 -16.15 -13.76
N SER A 210 -62.25 -15.65 -12.54
CA SER A 210 -63.31 -15.72 -11.51
C SER A 210 -64.59 -14.98 -11.94
N ALA A 211 -64.47 -13.83 -12.59
CA ALA A 211 -65.61 -13.11 -13.16
C ALA A 211 -66.31 -13.92 -14.27
N LEU A 212 -65.54 -14.54 -15.17
CA LEU A 212 -66.09 -15.40 -16.24
C LEU A 212 -66.81 -16.63 -15.67
N ILE A 213 -66.28 -17.26 -14.63
CA ILE A 213 -66.93 -18.39 -13.94
C ILE A 213 -68.26 -17.94 -13.31
N SER A 214 -68.28 -16.77 -12.66
CA SER A 214 -69.49 -16.20 -12.08
C SER A 214 -70.55 -15.92 -13.14
N ILE A 215 -70.17 -15.29 -14.26
CA ILE A 215 -71.07 -14.99 -15.38
C ILE A 215 -71.56 -16.28 -16.05
N GLY A 216 -70.67 -17.23 -16.33
CA GLY A 216 -71.01 -18.52 -16.91
C GLY A 216 -71.97 -19.31 -16.03
N SER A 217 -71.81 -19.25 -14.71
CA SER A 217 -72.75 -19.87 -13.78
C SER A 217 -74.15 -19.25 -13.80
N TYR A 218 -74.28 -18.00 -14.26
CA TYR A 218 -75.59 -17.35 -14.42
C TYR A 218 -76.29 -17.78 -15.73
N PHE A 219 -75.53 -17.97 -16.81
CA PHE A 219 -76.07 -18.34 -18.12
C PHE A 219 -76.35 -19.85 -18.30
N PHE A 220 -75.78 -20.71 -17.46
CA PHE A 220 -76.06 -22.14 -17.44
C PHE A 220 -76.93 -22.49 -16.22
N PRO A 221 -78.27 -22.38 -16.34
CA PRO A 221 -79.20 -22.76 -15.27
C PRO A 221 -79.14 -24.27 -15.02
N ILE A 222 -79.46 -24.65 -13.79
CA ILE A 222 -79.51 -26.04 -13.36
C ILE A 222 -80.77 -26.68 -13.99
N PRO A 223 -80.66 -27.81 -14.70
CA PRO A 223 -81.82 -28.52 -15.25
C PRO A 223 -82.85 -28.88 -14.15
N GLU A 224 -84.14 -28.72 -14.44
CA GLU A 224 -85.23 -28.94 -13.47
C GLU A 224 -85.45 -30.41 -13.09
N ASP A 225 -84.87 -31.35 -13.84
CA ASP A 225 -85.00 -32.81 -13.69
C ASP A 225 -83.91 -33.47 -12.81
N MET A 226 -83.07 -32.67 -12.18
CA MET A 226 -81.91 -33.13 -11.40
C MET A 226 -82.26 -33.46 -9.92
N GLU A 227 -81.66 -34.52 -9.37
CA GLU A 227 -81.84 -34.89 -7.96
C GLU A 227 -81.22 -33.83 -7.02
N THR A 228 -81.83 -33.57 -5.86
CA THR A 228 -81.36 -32.55 -4.90
C THR A 228 -79.90 -32.75 -4.48
N ALA A 229 -79.43 -33.99 -4.39
CA ALA A 229 -78.03 -34.31 -4.10
C ALA A 229 -77.07 -33.82 -5.20
N GLU A 230 -77.43 -33.99 -6.47
CA GLU A 230 -76.62 -33.58 -7.63
C GLU A 230 -76.58 -32.05 -7.75
N ILE A 231 -77.70 -31.37 -7.49
CA ILE A 231 -77.79 -29.90 -7.44
C ILE A 231 -76.83 -29.35 -6.37
N VAL A 232 -76.83 -29.93 -5.17
CA VAL A 232 -75.95 -29.53 -4.07
C VAL A 232 -74.47 -29.77 -4.41
N GLN A 233 -74.14 -30.91 -5.01
CA GLN A 233 -72.76 -31.20 -5.45
C GLN A 233 -72.27 -30.18 -6.49
N LEU A 234 -73.10 -29.85 -7.46
CA LEU A 234 -72.77 -28.91 -8.53
C LEU A 234 -72.62 -27.47 -7.99
N ALA A 235 -73.46 -27.07 -7.03
CA ALA A 235 -73.33 -25.80 -6.32
C ALA A 235 -72.03 -25.72 -5.50
N ILE A 236 -71.70 -26.76 -4.73
CA ILE A 236 -70.45 -26.83 -3.95
C ILE A 236 -69.22 -26.76 -4.86
N SER A 237 -69.22 -27.49 -5.98
CA SER A 237 -68.12 -27.46 -6.96
C SER A 237 -67.87 -26.06 -7.51
N LYS A 238 -68.94 -25.33 -7.88
CA LYS A 238 -68.86 -23.93 -8.35
C LYS A 238 -68.30 -23.00 -7.27
N VAL A 239 -68.74 -23.14 -6.02
CA VAL A 239 -68.25 -22.34 -4.89
C VAL A 239 -66.77 -22.61 -4.61
N ILE A 240 -66.35 -23.88 -4.61
CA ILE A 240 -64.94 -24.25 -4.43
C ILE A 240 -64.09 -23.65 -5.55
N LEU A 241 -64.50 -23.83 -6.80
CA LEU A 241 -63.76 -23.35 -7.97
C LEU A 241 -63.62 -21.83 -7.97
N LEU A 242 -64.70 -21.10 -7.67
CA LEU A 242 -64.67 -19.64 -7.50
C LEU A 242 -63.79 -19.22 -6.32
N GLY A 243 -63.92 -19.90 -5.17
CA GLY A 243 -63.10 -19.68 -3.98
C GLY A 243 -61.61 -19.87 -4.24
N THR A 244 -61.23 -20.88 -5.03
CA THR A 244 -59.83 -21.13 -5.43
C THR A 244 -59.28 -19.96 -6.25
N PHE A 245 -60.00 -19.48 -7.27
CA PHE A 245 -59.52 -18.37 -8.10
C PHE A 245 -59.48 -17.03 -7.36
N VAL A 246 -60.45 -16.76 -6.50
CA VAL A 246 -60.44 -15.57 -5.63
C VAL A 246 -59.24 -15.61 -4.68
N SER A 247 -58.98 -16.76 -4.05
CA SER A 247 -57.82 -16.96 -3.17
C SER A 247 -56.50 -16.80 -3.93
N ALA A 248 -56.41 -17.34 -5.15
CA ALA A 248 -55.26 -17.18 -6.02
C ALA A 248 -55.01 -15.71 -6.40
N ALA A 249 -56.06 -14.95 -6.69
CA ALA A 249 -55.96 -13.51 -6.98
C ALA A 249 -55.45 -12.71 -5.77
N ILE A 250 -55.96 -13.01 -4.57
CA ILE A 250 -55.49 -12.39 -3.31
C ILE A 250 -54.02 -12.70 -3.08
N TRP A 251 -53.60 -13.96 -3.26
CA TRP A 251 -52.22 -14.38 -3.09
C TRP A 251 -51.27 -13.70 -4.09
N CYS A 252 -51.65 -13.62 -5.36
CA CYS A 252 -50.89 -12.89 -6.38
C CYS A 252 -50.78 -11.39 -6.04
N GLY A 253 -51.86 -10.79 -5.52
CA GLY A 253 -51.87 -9.40 -5.06
C GLY A 253 -50.91 -9.15 -3.88
N LYS A 254 -50.84 -10.09 -2.93
CA LYS A 254 -49.86 -10.04 -1.83
C LYS A 254 -48.42 -10.13 -2.36
N GLN A 255 -48.17 -11.02 -3.31
CA GLN A 255 -46.85 -11.20 -3.91
C GLN A 255 -46.41 -9.96 -4.73
N TYR A 256 -47.35 -9.33 -5.44
CA TYR A 256 -47.14 -8.05 -6.12
C TYR A 256 -46.68 -6.96 -5.14
N ARG A 257 -47.38 -6.79 -4.01
CA ARG A 257 -47.02 -5.78 -3.00
C ARG A 257 -45.64 -6.03 -2.38
N SER A 258 -45.32 -7.28 -2.07
CA SER A 258 -44.01 -7.68 -1.53
C SER A 258 -42.86 -7.40 -2.51
N THR A 259 -43.01 -7.79 -3.77
CA THR A 259 -42.00 -7.55 -4.81
C THR A 259 -41.83 -6.06 -5.12
N LYS A 260 -42.92 -5.27 -5.11
CA LYS A 260 -42.83 -3.81 -5.22
C LYS A 260 -42.17 -3.14 -4.02
N HIS A 261 -42.41 -3.63 -2.80
CA HIS A 261 -41.71 -3.16 -1.62
C HIS A 261 -40.19 -3.37 -1.77
N LEU A 262 -39.78 -4.59 -2.13
CA LEU A 262 -38.37 -4.90 -2.27
C LEU A 262 -37.70 -4.09 -3.39
N ALA A 263 -38.40 -3.88 -4.51
CA ALA A 263 -37.93 -3.01 -5.58
C ALA A 263 -37.76 -1.56 -5.11
N ALA A 264 -38.72 -1.02 -4.35
CA ALA A 264 -38.63 0.33 -3.80
C ALA A 264 -37.47 0.48 -2.79
N VAL A 265 -37.24 -0.52 -1.94
CA VAL A 265 -36.12 -0.54 -0.99
C VAL A 265 -34.78 -0.56 -1.72
N ASN A 266 -34.61 -1.43 -2.73
CA ASN A 266 -33.37 -1.49 -3.50
C ASN A 266 -33.13 -0.20 -4.28
N LYS A 267 -34.16 0.41 -4.87
CA LYS A 267 -34.05 1.72 -5.51
C LYS A 267 -33.65 2.83 -4.54
N HIS A 268 -34.20 2.81 -3.33
CA HIS A 268 -33.80 3.73 -2.27
C HIS A 268 -32.33 3.54 -1.87
N ARG A 269 -31.88 2.30 -1.67
CA ARG A 269 -30.47 1.98 -1.37
C ARG A 269 -29.52 2.46 -2.47
N ALA A 270 -29.87 2.23 -3.73
CA ALA A 270 -29.10 2.71 -4.86
C ALA A 270 -29.01 4.24 -4.89
N ASN A 271 -30.12 4.94 -4.64
CA ASN A 271 -30.16 6.38 -4.58
C ASN A 271 -29.32 6.91 -3.40
N ALA A 272 -29.46 6.32 -2.21
CA ALA A 272 -28.68 6.70 -1.02
C ALA A 272 -27.16 6.56 -1.28
N LEU A 273 -26.72 5.50 -1.95
CA LEU A 273 -25.33 5.32 -2.36
C LEU A 273 -24.87 6.39 -3.36
N LYS A 274 -25.70 6.76 -4.33
CA LYS A 274 -25.39 7.86 -5.27
C LYS A 274 -25.27 9.21 -4.56
N THR A 275 -26.20 9.52 -3.66
CA THR A 275 -26.13 10.77 -2.88
C THR A 275 -24.95 10.76 -1.94
N PHE A 276 -24.62 9.62 -1.32
CA PHE A 276 -23.43 9.47 -0.49
C PHE A 276 -22.15 9.81 -1.25
N GLN A 277 -21.99 9.28 -2.47
CA GLN A 277 -20.86 9.61 -3.31
C GLN A 277 -20.77 11.13 -3.58
N ALA A 278 -21.90 11.76 -3.91
CA ALA A 278 -21.96 13.20 -4.14
C ALA A 278 -21.64 14.02 -2.86
N PHE A 279 -22.12 13.60 -1.69
CA PHE A 279 -21.88 14.29 -0.42
C PHE A 279 -20.45 14.10 0.08
N VAL A 280 -19.89 12.89 0.01
CA VAL A 280 -18.49 12.64 0.39
C VAL A 280 -17.53 13.38 -0.55
N ALA A 281 -17.85 13.47 -1.84
CA ALA A 281 -17.05 14.24 -2.79
C ALA A 281 -17.11 15.76 -2.53
N ALA A 282 -18.18 16.26 -1.89
CA ALA A 282 -18.39 17.68 -1.60
C ALA A 282 -17.97 18.09 -0.17
N ALA A 283 -17.83 17.14 0.76
CA ALA A 283 -17.48 17.40 2.15
C ALA A 283 -15.99 17.79 2.29
N VAL A 284 -15.73 18.94 2.93
CA VAL A 284 -14.37 19.50 3.09
C VAL A 284 -13.69 18.96 4.34
N ASP A 285 -14.43 18.72 5.42
CA ASP A 285 -13.94 18.23 6.70
C ASP A 285 -14.30 16.76 6.96
N ASP A 286 -13.45 16.07 7.73
CA ASP A 286 -13.64 14.65 8.02
C ASP A 286 -14.84 14.39 8.95
N GLN A 287 -15.22 15.36 9.79
CA GLN A 287 -16.40 15.24 10.65
C GLN A 287 -17.70 15.20 9.84
N ALA A 288 -17.81 16.02 8.79
CA ALA A 288 -18.92 15.97 7.85
C ALA A 288 -18.96 14.66 7.05
N LYS A 289 -17.79 14.14 6.62
CA LYS A 289 -17.71 12.83 5.93
C LYS A 289 -18.20 11.70 6.83
N ASP A 290 -17.79 11.67 8.10
CA ASP A 290 -18.21 10.66 9.07
C ASP A 290 -19.71 10.72 9.37
N ALA A 291 -20.26 11.93 9.52
CA ALA A 291 -21.70 12.12 9.70
C ALA A 291 -22.51 11.64 8.47
N VAL A 292 -22.04 11.95 7.26
CA VAL A 292 -22.65 11.49 6.00
C VAL A 292 -22.56 9.97 5.86
N LEU A 293 -21.44 9.36 6.23
CA LEU A 293 -21.26 7.91 6.23
C LEU A 293 -22.22 7.22 7.21
N MET A 294 -22.33 7.74 8.43
CA MET A 294 -23.22 7.18 9.45
C MET A 294 -24.69 7.28 9.03
N GLU A 295 -25.13 8.43 8.52
CA GLU A 295 -26.50 8.62 8.09
C GLU A 295 -26.82 7.82 6.82
N THR A 296 -25.87 7.69 5.89
CA THR A 296 -26.01 6.83 4.70
C THR A 296 -26.11 5.36 5.10
N THR A 297 -25.25 4.90 6.01
CA THR A 297 -25.27 3.53 6.52
C THR A 297 -26.62 3.24 7.17
N ARG A 298 -27.10 4.17 8.01
CA ARG A 298 -28.44 4.09 8.59
C ARG A 298 -29.51 4.03 7.51
N SER A 299 -29.42 4.84 6.48
CA SER A 299 -30.37 4.90 5.36
C SER A 299 -30.41 3.62 4.51
N ILE A 300 -29.28 2.94 4.32
CA ILE A 300 -29.18 1.70 3.53
C ILE A 300 -29.71 0.49 4.32
N PHE A 301 -29.41 0.43 5.62
CA PHE A 301 -29.73 -0.72 6.47
C PHE A 301 -31.01 -0.55 7.30
N ALA A 302 -31.57 0.65 7.42
CA ALA A 302 -32.87 0.85 8.04
C ALA A 302 -33.98 0.22 7.20
N LEU A 303 -34.86 -0.54 7.86
CA LEU A 303 -36.09 -1.06 7.28
C LEU A 303 -37.11 0.08 7.19
N ALA A 304 -37.10 0.82 6.08
CA ALA A 304 -38.05 1.92 5.84
C ALA A 304 -39.39 1.41 5.25
N PRO A 305 -40.53 1.91 5.74
CA PRO A 305 -41.83 1.56 5.17
C PRO A 305 -42.00 2.18 3.77
N SER A 306 -42.08 1.34 2.74
CA SER A 306 -42.25 1.80 1.34
C SER A 306 -43.69 2.19 0.95
N GLY A 307 -44.65 2.04 1.87
CA GLY A 307 -46.08 2.19 1.60
C GLY A 307 -46.77 0.98 0.95
N PHE A 308 -46.03 -0.02 0.46
CA PHE A 308 -46.60 -1.25 -0.10
C PHE A 308 -46.94 -2.35 0.92
N LEU A 309 -46.35 -2.28 2.12
CA LEU A 309 -46.58 -3.22 3.22
C LEU A 309 -47.16 -2.50 4.43
N SER A 310 -48.07 -3.15 5.14
CA SER A 310 -48.63 -2.62 6.39
C SER A 310 -47.63 -2.79 7.54
N GLY A 311 -47.68 -1.93 8.57
CA GLY A 311 -46.73 -1.96 9.70
C GLY A 311 -46.57 -3.32 10.40
N ASN A 312 -47.63 -4.14 10.45
CA ASN A 312 -47.58 -5.50 10.98
C ASN A 312 -46.83 -6.50 10.07
N GLU A 313 -46.80 -6.27 8.75
CA GLU A 313 -46.09 -7.15 7.80
C GLU A 313 -44.59 -6.85 7.77
N ILE A 314 -44.18 -5.63 8.14
CA ILE A 314 -42.77 -5.22 8.30
C ILE A 314 -42.20 -5.77 9.62
N GLN A 315 -43.00 -5.84 10.69
CA GLN A 315 -42.60 -6.42 11.98
C GLN A 315 -42.41 -7.96 11.97
N GLY A 316 -42.86 -8.66 10.93
CA GLY A 316 -42.60 -10.11 10.79
C GLY A 316 -41.13 -10.47 10.53
N GLY A 317 -40.29 -9.50 10.17
CA GLY A 317 -38.83 -9.67 9.96
C GLY A 317 -37.96 -9.01 11.03
N ASN A 318 -38.54 -8.60 12.17
CA ASN A 318 -37.93 -7.68 13.16
C ASN A 318 -36.89 -8.32 14.10
N ASP A 319 -36.40 -9.51 13.81
CA ASP A 319 -35.45 -10.21 14.70
C ASP A 319 -34.01 -9.66 14.57
N GLY A 320 -33.67 -9.04 13.42
CA GLY A 320 -32.32 -8.52 13.17
C GLY A 320 -31.99 -7.19 13.85
N LEU A 321 -32.95 -6.26 13.96
CA LEU A 321 -32.72 -4.93 14.55
C LEU A 321 -32.78 -4.93 16.08
N LYS A 322 -33.58 -5.82 16.69
CA LYS A 322 -33.62 -5.99 18.16
C LYS A 322 -32.28 -6.46 18.73
N ILE A 323 -31.52 -7.26 17.98
CA ILE A 323 -30.21 -7.76 18.42
C ILE A 323 -29.19 -6.61 18.50
N VAL A 324 -29.22 -5.67 17.55
CA VAL A 324 -28.30 -4.52 17.54
C VAL A 324 -28.63 -3.52 18.65
N GLU A 325 -29.92 -3.32 18.95
CA GLU A 325 -30.33 -2.46 20.08
C GLU A 325 -30.08 -3.12 21.45
N MET A 326 -30.21 -4.45 21.57
CA MET A 326 -29.87 -5.19 22.80
C MET A 326 -28.36 -5.15 23.11
N VAL A 327 -27.51 -5.16 22.10
CA VAL A 327 -26.04 -5.05 22.28
C VAL A 327 -25.62 -3.62 22.64
N ARG A 328 -26.34 -2.60 22.18
CA ARG A 328 -26.08 -1.20 22.57
C ARG A 328 -26.58 -0.88 23.97
N GLY A 329 -27.69 -1.48 24.38
CA GLY A 329 -28.24 -1.36 25.74
C GLY A 329 -27.33 -1.98 26.80
N THR A 330 -26.68 -3.11 26.52
CA THR A 330 -25.75 -3.77 27.47
C THR A 330 -24.42 -3.04 27.62
N GLN A 331 -23.99 -2.24 26.64
CA GLN A 331 -22.78 -1.41 26.78
C GLN A 331 -22.98 -0.16 27.63
N HIS A 332 -24.22 0.34 27.77
CA HIS A 332 -24.50 1.47 28.66
C HIS A 332 -24.51 1.05 30.14
N PHE A 333 -24.90 -0.19 30.45
CA PHE A 333 -24.87 -0.71 31.83
C PHE A 333 -23.48 -1.15 32.33
N ALA A 334 -22.46 -1.22 31.45
CA ALA A 334 -21.10 -1.60 31.83
C ALA A 334 -20.20 -0.41 32.18
N ASN A 335 -20.64 0.84 31.96
CA ASN A 335 -19.88 2.05 32.25
C ASN A 335 -20.36 2.81 33.51
N ASP A 336 -21.40 2.33 34.19
CA ASP A 336 -21.98 2.94 35.40
C ASP A 336 -21.86 2.05 36.66
N THR A 337 -20.87 1.13 36.70
CA THR A 337 -20.47 0.38 37.92
C THR A 337 -18.96 0.39 38.08
#